data_AF-A0A2V5XN32-F1
#
_entry.id   AF-A0A2V5XN32-F1
#
_cell.length_a   1.000
_cell.length_b   1.000
_cell.length_c   1.000
_cell.angle_alpha   90.00
_cell.angle_beta   90.00
_cell.angle_gamma   90.00
#
_symmetry.space_group_name_H-M   'P 1'
#
loop_
_entity.id
_entity.type
_entity.pdbx_description
1 polymer ?
#
loop_
_entity_poly.entity_id
_entity_poly.type
_entity_poly.pdbx_seq_one_letter_code
_entity_poly.pdbx_strand_id
1 'polypeptide(L)'
;MVSLPKPEVILTHESDLDGLVSGLLLRRLARRLFDTDVALQAYHNHNWRQRSLPEKSAWVCDLTFEQRLDRPNWVIIDHHTTDFSPKYAQLIHDVNKSAGLLCYELCQQHELGTARLDRLVQLNNVADLFLEDDPDFILASDYANLVKTYQFWNLEALIEGNPEKLLDHPLLEVMEVKRRIEDPIGFAWSRSNITELGPAVGLVNTVIGNTNQIVHQLLEQRATS
;
A
#
# COMPACT_ATOMS: atom_id res chain seq x y z
N MET A 1 5.30 -5.91 24.93
CA MET A 1 5.11 -4.61 24.25
C MET A 1 6.40 -4.29 23.52
N VAL A 2 6.34 -4.03 22.23
CA VAL A 2 7.51 -3.66 21.44
C VAL A 2 7.91 -2.22 21.79
N SER A 3 9.15 -2.00 22.23
CA SER A 3 9.63 -0.66 22.56
C SER A 3 10.15 0.03 21.29
N LEU A 4 9.42 1.00 20.77
CA LEU A 4 9.81 1.74 19.57
C LEU A 4 10.63 2.99 19.93
N PRO A 5 11.70 3.33 19.19
CA PRO A 5 12.41 4.60 19.33
C PRO A 5 11.55 5.77 18.82
N LYS A 6 11.75 6.98 19.37
CA LYS A 6 11.10 8.20 18.85
C LYS A 6 11.64 8.51 17.46
N PRO A 7 10.81 8.54 16.40
CA PRO A 7 11.27 8.85 15.05
C PRO A 7 11.44 10.36 14.84
N GLU A 8 12.40 10.75 14.01
CA GLU A 8 12.51 12.11 13.46
C GLU A 8 11.63 12.27 12.22
N VAL A 9 11.38 11.18 11.49
CA VAL A 9 10.59 11.12 10.26
C VAL A 9 9.87 9.77 10.14
N ILE A 10 8.71 9.78 9.48
CA ILE A 10 8.02 8.58 8.99
C ILE A 10 8.10 8.57 7.46
N LEU A 11 8.53 7.44 6.90
CA LEU A 11 8.78 7.23 5.48
C LEU A 11 7.87 6.14 4.95
N THR A 12 7.16 6.37 3.84
CA THR A 12 6.21 5.42 3.29
C THR A 12 6.17 5.39 1.76
N HIS A 13 5.53 4.37 1.17
CA HIS A 13 5.23 4.35 -0.26
C HIS A 13 4.13 5.35 -0.62
N GLU A 14 4.19 5.94 -1.82
CA GLU A 14 3.23 6.97 -2.25
C GLU A 14 2.19 6.52 -3.29
N SER A 15 2.29 5.30 -3.82
CA SER A 15 1.56 4.94 -5.05
C SER A 15 0.27 4.15 -4.83
N ASP A 16 0.01 3.66 -3.62
CA ASP A 16 -1.10 2.77 -3.30
C ASP A 16 -1.70 3.06 -1.92
N LEU A 17 -2.76 2.31 -1.62
CA LEU A 17 -3.49 2.42 -0.37
C LEU A 17 -2.66 1.94 0.83
N ASP A 18 -1.77 0.96 0.64
CA ASP A 18 -1.02 0.38 1.75
C ASP A 18 -0.03 1.38 2.32
N GLY A 19 0.69 2.10 1.45
CA GLY A 19 1.53 3.23 1.85
C GLY A 19 0.73 4.34 2.56
N LEU A 20 -0.45 4.70 2.04
CA LEU A 20 -1.29 5.73 2.67
C LEU A 20 -1.78 5.31 4.05
N VAL A 21 -2.34 4.12 4.18
CA VAL A 21 -2.88 3.60 5.44
C VAL A 21 -1.76 3.41 6.47
N SER A 22 -0.67 2.75 6.09
CA SER A 22 0.47 2.50 6.98
C SER A 22 1.10 3.80 7.49
N GLY A 23 1.38 4.75 6.60
CA GLY A 23 1.98 6.04 6.97
C GLY A 23 1.11 6.87 7.93
N LEU A 24 -0.21 6.90 7.71
CA LEU A 24 -1.15 7.60 8.56
C LEU A 24 -1.32 6.95 9.94
N LEU A 25 -1.35 5.62 9.99
CA LEU A 25 -1.38 4.86 11.24
C LEU A 25 -0.12 5.10 12.06
N LEU A 26 1.07 5.12 11.43
CA LEU A 26 2.31 5.43 12.13
C LEU A 26 2.35 6.86 12.67
N ARG A 27 1.82 7.84 11.94
CA ARG A 27 1.72 9.22 12.47
C ARG A 27 0.80 9.28 13.69
N ARG A 28 -0.32 8.55 13.67
CA ARG A 28 -1.22 8.40 14.83
C ARG A 28 -0.52 7.72 16.01
N LEU A 29 0.25 6.66 15.76
CA LEU A 29 1.02 5.95 16.78
C LEU A 29 2.12 6.83 17.40
N ALA A 30 2.85 7.59 16.58
CA ALA A 30 3.89 8.49 17.06
C ALA A 30 3.32 9.57 18.00
N ARG A 31 2.14 10.13 17.67
CA ARG A 31 1.42 11.06 18.55
C ARG A 31 1.05 10.40 19.88
N ARG A 32 0.54 9.16 19.86
CA ARG A 32 0.18 8.41 21.07
C ARG A 32 1.38 8.09 21.97
N LEU A 33 2.53 7.77 21.39
CA LEU A 33 3.72 7.34 22.12
C LEU A 33 4.59 8.50 22.61
N PHE A 34 4.68 9.59 21.85
CA PHE A 34 5.67 10.65 22.07
C PHE A 34 5.09 12.06 22.11
N ASP A 35 3.77 12.21 22.02
CA ASP A 35 3.09 13.51 22.00
C ASP A 35 3.73 14.47 20.97
N THR A 36 3.98 13.97 19.76
CA THR A 36 4.65 14.72 18.70
C THR A 36 4.00 14.40 17.36
N ASP A 37 3.78 15.43 16.55
CA ASP A 37 3.42 15.25 15.16
C ASP A 37 4.67 15.08 14.31
N VAL A 38 4.95 13.85 13.91
CA VAL A 38 6.16 13.50 13.15
C VAL A 38 5.88 13.70 11.67
N ALA A 39 6.83 14.29 10.96
CA ALA A 39 6.72 14.52 9.53
C ALA A 39 6.56 13.19 8.78
N LEU A 40 5.52 13.09 7.96
CA LEU A 40 5.30 11.99 7.03
C LEU A 40 5.88 12.39 5.67
N GLN A 41 6.67 11.51 5.08
CA GLN A 41 7.22 11.66 3.73
C GLN A 41 6.94 10.40 2.95
N ALA A 42 6.28 10.55 1.80
CA ALA A 42 5.92 9.47 0.91
C ALA A 42 6.81 9.49 -0.33
N TYR A 43 7.19 8.33 -0.84
CA TYR A 43 8.10 8.19 -1.96
C TYR A 43 7.68 7.09 -2.93
N HIS A 44 7.76 7.40 -4.22
CA HIS A 44 7.80 6.38 -5.27
C HIS A 44 9.17 5.69 -5.26
N ASN A 45 9.22 4.43 -5.70
CA ASN A 45 10.39 3.56 -5.63
C ASN A 45 11.68 4.18 -6.19
N HIS A 46 11.59 4.90 -7.31
CA HIS A 46 12.75 5.56 -7.91
C HIS A 46 13.36 6.63 -6.98
N ASN A 47 12.53 7.51 -6.43
CA ASN A 47 12.97 8.59 -5.56
C ASN A 47 13.45 8.04 -4.21
N TRP A 48 12.77 7.00 -3.69
CA TRP A 48 13.15 6.33 -2.45
C TRP A 48 14.57 5.77 -2.49
N ARG A 49 14.93 5.10 -3.61
CA ARG A 49 16.28 4.53 -3.80
C ARG A 49 17.39 5.59 -3.81
N GLN A 50 17.07 6.81 -4.21
CA GLN A 50 18.02 7.92 -4.29
C GLN A 50 18.02 8.81 -3.04
N ARG A 51 17.02 8.67 -2.17
CA ARG A 51 16.85 9.50 -0.98
C ARG A 51 18.05 9.29 -0.04
N SER A 52 18.73 10.38 0.29
CA SER A 52 19.70 10.38 1.39
C SER A 52 18.97 10.10 2.71
N LEU A 53 19.67 9.49 3.66
CA LEU A 53 19.10 9.09 4.95
C LEU A 53 19.84 9.82 6.09
N PRO A 54 19.71 11.15 6.25
CA PRO A 54 20.45 11.89 7.28
C PRO A 54 19.95 11.62 8.70
N GLU A 55 18.74 11.08 8.86
CA GLU A 55 18.06 10.97 10.15
C GLU A 55 18.73 9.96 11.08
N LYS A 56 18.75 10.29 12.38
CA LYS A 56 19.30 9.40 13.42
C LYS A 56 18.31 8.35 13.87
N SER A 57 17.02 8.58 13.64
CA SER A 57 15.92 7.70 14.02
C SER A 57 14.77 7.91 13.04
N ALA A 58 14.24 6.84 12.48
CA ALA A 58 13.16 6.90 11.50
C ALA A 58 12.27 5.67 11.61
N TRP A 59 10.99 5.83 11.27
CA TRP A 59 10.10 4.72 10.98
C TRP A 59 9.87 4.66 9.47
N VAL A 60 10.01 3.47 8.89
CA VAL A 60 9.83 3.22 7.47
C VAL A 60 8.75 2.16 7.33
N CYS A 61 7.74 2.40 6.50
CA CYS A 61 6.72 1.40 6.18
C CYS A 61 6.51 1.25 4.68
N ASP A 62 6.10 0.06 4.27
CA ASP A 62 5.75 -0.26 2.88
C ASP A 62 6.88 0.04 1.87
N LEU A 63 8.12 -0.08 2.33
CA LEU A 63 9.30 0.16 1.52
C LEU A 63 10.28 -0.96 1.83
N THR A 64 10.62 -1.72 0.79
CA THR A 64 11.41 -2.95 0.91
C THR A 64 12.62 -2.78 1.83
N PHE A 65 12.76 -3.68 2.80
CA PHE A 65 13.94 -3.67 3.67
C PHE A 65 15.22 -3.94 2.87
N GLU A 66 16.10 -2.94 2.81
CA GLU A 66 17.39 -2.97 2.13
C GLU A 66 18.53 -2.71 3.13
N GLN A 67 19.74 -3.18 2.83
CA GLN A 67 20.93 -3.02 3.70
C GLN A 67 21.17 -1.57 4.18
N ARG A 68 20.86 -0.56 3.37
CA ARG A 68 21.05 0.86 3.74
C ARG A 68 20.13 1.34 4.87
N LEU A 69 19.05 0.61 5.13
CA LEU A 69 18.08 0.91 6.18
C LEU A 69 18.47 0.27 7.52
N ASP A 70 19.44 -0.65 7.52
CA ASP A 70 19.91 -1.34 8.73
C ASP A 70 20.76 -0.42 9.60
N ARG A 71 20.08 0.46 10.34
CA ARG A 71 20.66 1.53 11.14
C ARG A 71 20.13 1.52 12.56
N PRO A 72 20.91 1.94 13.56
CA PRO A 72 20.42 2.08 14.93
C PRO A 72 19.23 3.03 15.00
N ASN A 73 18.24 2.71 15.84
CA ASN A 73 17.00 3.46 16.04
C ASN A 73 16.09 3.59 14.80
N TRP A 74 16.33 2.78 13.77
CA TRP A 74 15.43 2.70 12.63
C TRP A 74 14.47 1.53 12.84
N VAL A 75 13.19 1.77 12.57
CA VAL A 75 12.16 0.72 12.58
C VAL A 75 11.64 0.58 11.16
N ILE A 76 11.64 -0.64 10.64
CA ILE A 76 11.13 -0.98 9.32
C ILE A 76 9.93 -1.90 9.52
N ILE A 77 8.79 -1.51 8.94
CA ILE A 77 7.51 -2.22 9.02
C ILE A 77 7.08 -2.53 7.59
N ASP A 78 7.36 -3.74 7.13
CA ASP A 78 7.32 -4.05 5.71
C ASP A 78 6.84 -5.48 5.49
N HIS A 79 6.40 -5.78 4.28
CA HIS A 79 5.91 -7.10 3.88
C HIS A 79 6.58 -7.62 2.61
N HIS A 80 7.34 -6.79 1.91
CA HIS A 80 8.07 -7.21 0.73
C HIS A 80 9.13 -8.26 1.06
N THR A 81 9.36 -9.21 0.16
CA THR A 81 10.46 -10.16 0.30
C THR A 81 11.80 -9.44 0.37
N THR A 82 12.69 -9.89 1.27
CA THR A 82 14.04 -9.33 1.42
C THR A 82 15.06 -10.44 1.66
N ASP A 83 16.25 -10.27 1.09
CA ASP A 83 17.40 -11.16 1.30
C ASP A 83 18.28 -10.72 2.50
N PHE A 84 17.89 -9.66 3.22
CA PHE A 84 18.69 -9.07 4.29
C PHE A 84 18.11 -9.36 5.68
N SER A 85 18.96 -9.78 6.61
CA SER A 85 18.63 -9.83 8.04
C SER A 85 19.09 -8.55 8.76
N PRO A 86 18.27 -7.98 9.66
CA PRO A 86 18.66 -6.78 10.40
C PRO A 86 19.78 -7.07 11.42
N LYS A 87 20.74 -6.15 11.55
CA LYS A 87 21.77 -6.16 12.61
C LYS A 87 21.57 -5.04 13.62
N TYR A 88 21.02 -3.91 13.18
CA TYR A 88 20.87 -2.69 13.99
C TYR A 88 19.45 -2.17 13.99
N ALA A 89 18.78 -2.20 12.84
CA ALA A 89 17.40 -1.77 12.74
C ALA A 89 16.47 -2.78 13.40
N GLN A 90 15.31 -2.32 13.82
CA GLN A 90 14.22 -3.17 14.21
C GLN A 90 13.34 -3.46 13.00
N LEU A 91 13.21 -4.74 12.63
CA LEU A 91 12.37 -5.18 11.52
C LEU A 91 11.09 -5.84 12.05
N ILE A 92 9.93 -5.32 11.63
CA ILE A 92 8.61 -5.90 11.84
C ILE A 92 8.12 -6.32 10.45
N HIS A 93 8.06 -7.63 10.22
CA HIS A 93 7.92 -8.15 8.86
C HIS A 93 7.07 -9.41 8.80
N ASP A 94 6.16 -9.45 7.83
CA ASP A 94 5.37 -10.64 7.49
C ASP A 94 4.90 -10.52 6.04
N VAL A 95 5.32 -11.44 5.19
CA VAL A 95 4.95 -11.47 3.76
C VAL A 95 3.48 -11.81 3.51
N ASN A 96 2.76 -12.29 4.54
CA ASN A 96 1.34 -12.65 4.44
C ASN A 96 0.42 -11.55 4.96
N LYS A 97 0.95 -10.36 5.22
CA LYS A 97 0.21 -9.19 5.70
C LYS A 97 0.63 -7.99 4.89
N SER A 98 -0.28 -7.06 4.66
CA SER A 98 0.05 -5.71 4.18
C SER A 98 0.80 -4.92 5.27
N ALA A 99 1.59 -3.92 4.89
CA ALA A 99 2.25 -3.02 5.83
C ALA A 99 1.23 -2.22 6.67
N GLY A 100 0.08 -1.91 6.10
CA GLY A 100 -1.07 -1.29 6.76
C GLY A 100 -1.60 -2.16 7.89
N LEU A 101 -1.73 -3.47 7.68
CA LEU A 101 -2.11 -4.41 8.75
C LEU A 101 -1.04 -4.49 9.84
N LEU A 102 0.24 -4.59 9.48
CA LEU A 102 1.34 -4.59 10.46
C LEU A 102 1.35 -3.30 11.31
N CYS A 103 1.18 -2.13 10.69
CA CYS A 103 1.09 -0.85 11.38
C CYS A 103 -0.16 -0.76 12.27
N TYR A 104 -1.27 -1.35 11.84
CA TYR A 104 -2.50 -1.38 12.61
C TYR A 104 -2.40 -2.27 13.85
N GLU A 105 -1.77 -3.44 13.76
CA GLU A 105 -1.50 -4.30 14.91
C GLU A 105 -0.66 -3.59 15.97
N LEU A 106 0.30 -2.74 15.56
CA LEU A 106 1.02 -1.86 16.48
C LEU A 106 0.10 -0.81 17.12
N CYS A 107 -0.78 -0.19 16.34
CA CYS A 107 -1.78 0.75 16.87
C CYS A 107 -2.71 0.08 17.89
N GLN A 108 -3.17 -1.14 17.64
CA GLN A 108 -4.02 -1.91 18.55
C GLN A 108 -3.34 -2.18 19.89
N GLN A 109 -2.03 -2.49 19.90
CA GLN A 109 -1.25 -2.66 21.14
C GLN A 109 -1.22 -1.40 22.02
N HIS A 110 -1.56 -0.24 21.46
CA HIS A 110 -1.60 1.05 22.14
C HIS A 110 -3.02 1.65 22.22
N GLU A 111 -4.05 0.79 22.13
CA GLU A 111 -5.46 1.15 22.30
C GLU A 111 -5.99 2.13 21.25
N LEU A 112 -5.38 2.14 20.06
CA LEU A 112 -5.80 3.00 18.94
C LEU A 112 -6.71 2.27 17.94
N GLY A 113 -7.08 1.02 18.22
CA GLY A 113 -7.97 0.23 17.37
C GLY A 113 -9.41 0.73 17.40
N THR A 114 -10.08 0.70 16.25
CA THR A 114 -11.51 1.04 16.13
C THR A 114 -12.15 0.10 15.10
N ALA A 115 -13.47 -0.14 15.23
CA ALA A 115 -14.20 -0.97 14.24
C ALA A 115 -14.11 -0.42 12.80
N ARG A 116 -13.97 0.90 12.66
CA ARG A 116 -13.75 1.55 11.36
C ARG A 116 -12.35 1.26 10.84
N LEU A 117 -11.31 1.35 11.67
CA LEU A 117 -9.97 0.94 11.25
C LEU A 117 -9.90 -0.56 10.94
N ASP A 118 -10.56 -1.42 11.71
CA ASP A 118 -10.63 -2.85 11.43
C ASP A 118 -11.12 -3.11 10.00
N ARG A 119 -12.21 -2.44 9.60
CA ARG A 119 -12.76 -2.58 8.25
C ARG A 119 -11.84 -2.03 7.17
N LEU A 120 -11.29 -0.82 7.35
CA LEU A 120 -10.40 -0.22 6.35
C LEU A 120 -9.13 -1.04 6.15
N VAL A 121 -8.54 -1.51 7.24
CA VAL A 121 -7.30 -2.30 7.21
C VAL A 121 -7.54 -3.68 6.62
N GLN A 122 -8.69 -4.31 6.86
CA GLN A 122 -9.06 -5.55 6.18
C GLN A 122 -9.18 -5.35 4.66
N LEU A 123 -9.88 -4.31 4.20
CA LEU A 123 -9.98 -3.99 2.77
C LEU A 123 -8.60 -3.70 2.15
N ASN A 124 -7.77 -2.95 2.86
CA ASN A 124 -6.39 -2.71 2.46
C ASN A 124 -5.60 -4.02 2.29
N ASN A 125 -5.67 -4.91 3.29
CA ASN A 125 -4.96 -6.18 3.28
C ASN A 125 -5.42 -7.11 2.15
N VAL A 126 -6.73 -7.16 1.90
CA VAL A 126 -7.32 -7.95 0.80
C VAL A 126 -6.85 -7.44 -0.55
N ALA A 127 -6.85 -6.13 -0.76
CA ALA A 127 -6.45 -5.53 -2.03
C ALA A 127 -4.95 -5.67 -2.30
N ASP A 128 -4.13 -5.40 -1.27
CA ASP A 128 -2.68 -5.38 -1.36
C ASP A 128 -2.11 -6.80 -1.61
N LEU A 129 -2.60 -7.79 -0.87
CA LEU A 129 -2.21 -9.19 -1.06
C LEU A 129 -2.93 -9.87 -2.23
N PHE A 130 -3.78 -9.13 -2.95
CA PHE A 130 -4.58 -9.61 -4.08
C PHE A 130 -5.39 -10.89 -3.76
N LEU A 131 -6.14 -10.88 -2.66
CA LEU A 131 -6.91 -12.04 -2.19
C LEU A 131 -8.24 -12.16 -2.96
N GLU A 132 -8.19 -12.68 -4.19
CA GLU A 132 -9.33 -12.70 -5.12
C GLU A 132 -10.56 -13.47 -4.62
N ASP A 133 -10.34 -14.57 -3.90
CA ASP A 133 -11.41 -15.38 -3.33
C ASP A 133 -12.10 -14.72 -2.13
N ASP A 134 -11.58 -13.60 -1.62
CA ASP A 134 -12.20 -12.87 -0.52
C ASP A 134 -13.52 -12.21 -1.00
N PRO A 135 -14.63 -12.33 -0.26
CA PRO A 135 -15.91 -11.76 -0.66
C PRO A 135 -15.88 -10.24 -0.84
N ASP A 136 -14.93 -9.54 -0.20
CA ASP A 136 -14.75 -8.11 -0.33
C ASP A 136 -13.74 -7.70 -1.41
N PHE A 137 -13.10 -8.63 -2.11
CA PHE A 137 -12.00 -8.34 -3.03
C PHE A 137 -12.29 -7.22 -4.04
N ILE A 138 -13.50 -7.22 -4.59
CA ILE A 138 -13.97 -6.21 -5.53
C ILE A 138 -14.04 -4.82 -4.86
N LEU A 139 -14.61 -4.74 -3.66
CA LEU A 139 -14.68 -3.51 -2.91
C LEU A 139 -13.28 -3.06 -2.48
N ALA A 140 -12.44 -3.98 -2.00
CA ALA A 140 -11.05 -3.75 -1.66
C ALA A 140 -10.27 -3.13 -2.84
N SER A 141 -10.49 -3.64 -4.05
CA SER A 141 -9.90 -3.10 -5.28
C SER A 141 -10.37 -1.66 -5.57
N ASP A 142 -11.64 -1.35 -5.30
CA ASP A 142 -12.18 0.01 -5.44
C ASP A 142 -11.48 0.97 -4.45
N TYR A 143 -11.23 0.56 -3.21
CA TYR A 143 -10.44 1.34 -2.24
C TYR A 143 -8.98 1.52 -2.68
N ALA A 144 -8.31 0.46 -3.16
CA ALA A 144 -6.93 0.53 -3.63
C ALA A 144 -6.75 1.51 -4.80
N ASN A 145 -7.76 1.59 -5.68
CA ASN A 145 -7.75 2.50 -6.82
C ASN A 145 -7.95 3.98 -6.46
N LEU A 146 -8.38 4.30 -5.23
CA LEU A 146 -8.48 5.70 -4.78
C LEU A 146 -7.12 6.39 -4.86
N VAL A 147 -6.06 5.78 -4.31
CA VAL A 147 -4.73 6.40 -4.31
C VAL A 147 -4.17 6.50 -5.73
N LYS A 148 -4.36 5.45 -6.54
CA LYS A 148 -3.93 5.46 -7.95
C LYS A 148 -4.62 6.57 -8.75
N THR A 149 -5.89 6.86 -8.45
CA THR A 149 -6.67 7.86 -9.18
C THR A 149 -6.43 9.28 -8.65
N TYR A 150 -6.42 9.45 -7.33
CA TYR A 150 -6.44 10.77 -6.70
C TYR A 150 -5.12 11.20 -6.10
N GLN A 151 -4.12 10.32 -6.05
CA GLN A 151 -2.77 10.55 -5.50
C GLN A 151 -2.75 10.69 -3.97
N PHE A 152 -1.65 10.26 -3.37
CA PHE A 152 -1.45 10.18 -1.93
C PHE A 152 -1.75 11.48 -1.19
N TRP A 153 -1.08 12.58 -1.57
CA TRP A 153 -1.15 13.83 -0.82
C TRP A 153 -2.50 14.55 -0.95
N ASN A 154 -3.19 14.39 -2.08
CA ASN A 154 -4.53 14.96 -2.23
C ASN A 154 -5.52 14.21 -1.34
N LEU A 155 -5.43 12.87 -1.27
CA LEU A 155 -6.27 12.08 -0.39
C LEU A 155 -5.93 12.35 1.08
N GLU A 156 -4.66 12.42 1.44
CA GLU A 156 -4.23 12.75 2.80
C GLU A 156 -4.81 14.09 3.26
N ALA A 157 -4.72 15.12 2.41
CA ALA A 157 -5.28 16.43 2.69
C ALA A 157 -6.82 16.38 2.78
N LEU A 158 -7.48 15.69 1.85
CA LEU A 158 -8.95 15.54 1.80
C LEU A 158 -9.50 14.88 3.06
N ILE A 159 -8.81 13.87 3.58
CA ILE A 159 -9.21 13.16 4.80
C ILE A 159 -8.63 13.78 6.08
N GLU A 160 -7.93 14.92 5.97
CA GLU A 160 -7.24 15.60 7.07
C GLU A 160 -6.34 14.64 7.87
N GLY A 161 -5.70 13.71 7.18
CA GLY A 161 -4.84 12.73 7.80
C GLY A 161 -5.54 11.66 8.66
N ASN A 162 -6.88 11.59 8.62
CA ASN A 162 -7.65 10.57 9.31
C ASN A 162 -8.05 9.43 8.34
N PRO A 163 -7.38 8.27 8.37
CA PRO A 163 -7.68 7.17 7.46
C PRO A 163 -9.14 6.70 7.53
N GLU A 164 -9.80 6.77 8.69
CA GLU A 164 -11.20 6.34 8.85
C GLU A 164 -12.19 7.17 8.03
N LYS A 165 -11.82 8.36 7.54
CA LYS A 165 -12.66 9.15 6.62
C LYS A 165 -12.66 8.62 5.19
N LEU A 166 -11.77 7.68 4.83
CA LEU A 166 -11.84 6.98 3.53
C LEU A 166 -12.98 5.97 3.48
N LEU A 167 -13.40 5.43 4.64
CA LEU A 167 -14.51 4.50 4.68
C LEU A 167 -15.81 5.17 4.28
N ASP A 168 -16.50 4.54 3.33
CA ASP A 168 -17.76 4.99 2.74
C ASP A 168 -17.64 6.36 2.06
N HIS A 169 -16.41 6.73 1.65
CA HIS A 169 -16.17 8.01 1.00
C HIS A 169 -16.86 8.07 -0.38
N PRO A 170 -17.56 9.17 -0.75
CA PRO A 170 -18.31 9.26 -2.01
C PRO A 170 -17.50 8.99 -3.28
N LEU A 171 -16.18 9.17 -3.24
CA LEU A 171 -15.28 8.85 -4.37
C LEU A 171 -15.28 7.36 -4.74
N LEU A 172 -15.75 6.47 -3.86
CA LEU A 172 -15.91 5.06 -4.17
C LEU A 172 -16.94 4.83 -5.28
N GLU A 173 -17.96 5.68 -5.42
CA GLU A 173 -18.91 5.62 -6.54
C GLU A 173 -18.18 5.84 -7.87
N VAL A 174 -17.17 6.73 -7.90
CA VAL A 174 -16.34 6.93 -9.08
C VAL A 174 -15.51 5.68 -9.39
N MET A 175 -14.98 5.01 -8.36
CA MET A 175 -14.21 3.76 -8.54
C MET A 175 -15.09 2.64 -9.09
N GLU A 176 -16.30 2.48 -8.55
CA GLU A 176 -17.29 1.53 -9.06
C GLU A 176 -17.66 1.81 -10.52
N VAL A 177 -17.91 3.07 -10.87
CA VAL A 177 -18.24 3.48 -12.25
C VAL A 177 -17.06 3.21 -13.18
N LYS A 178 -15.82 3.56 -12.78
CA LYS A 178 -14.61 3.25 -13.56
C LYS A 178 -14.48 1.75 -13.78
N ARG A 179 -14.58 0.93 -12.74
CA ARG A 179 -14.55 -0.53 -12.85
C ARG A 179 -15.61 -1.07 -13.83
N ARG A 180 -16.86 -0.63 -13.67
CA ARG A 180 -17.99 -1.10 -14.51
C ARG A 180 -17.87 -0.70 -15.98
N ILE A 181 -17.28 0.44 -16.28
CA ILE A 181 -17.21 0.99 -17.65
C ILE A 181 -15.86 0.71 -18.30
N GLU A 182 -14.78 1.06 -17.63
CA GLU A 182 -13.43 1.03 -18.18
C GLU A 182 -12.86 -0.38 -18.25
N ASP A 183 -13.07 -1.22 -17.24
CA ASP A 183 -12.42 -2.55 -17.21
C ASP A 183 -12.86 -3.46 -18.36
N PRO A 184 -14.16 -3.57 -18.72
CA PRO A 184 -14.57 -4.38 -19.87
C PRO A 184 -14.02 -3.85 -21.20
N ILE A 185 -13.93 -2.52 -21.37
CA ILE A 185 -13.38 -1.88 -22.56
C ILE A 185 -11.87 -2.16 -22.63
N GLY A 186 -11.18 -1.94 -21.52
CA GLY A 186 -9.74 -2.16 -21.37
C GLY A 186 -9.37 -3.62 -21.61
N PHE A 187 -10.12 -4.57 -21.05
CA PHE A 187 -9.93 -5.99 -21.28
C PHE A 187 -10.11 -6.38 -22.75
N ALA A 188 -11.23 -5.98 -23.37
CA ALA A 188 -11.51 -6.32 -24.77
C ALA A 188 -10.42 -5.77 -25.70
N TRP A 189 -10.00 -4.52 -25.50
CA TRP A 189 -8.90 -3.92 -26.25
C TRP A 189 -7.59 -4.67 -26.02
N SER A 190 -7.22 -4.91 -24.76
CA SER A 190 -5.94 -5.55 -24.40
C SER A 190 -5.83 -6.95 -25.00
N ARG A 191 -6.92 -7.74 -24.94
CA ARG A 191 -7.01 -9.07 -25.54
C ARG A 191 -6.78 -9.07 -27.05
N SER A 192 -7.27 -8.07 -27.76
CA SER A 192 -7.11 -7.96 -29.21
C SER A 192 -5.75 -7.40 -29.65
N ASN A 193 -4.93 -6.90 -28.71
CA ASN A 193 -3.67 -6.20 -29.00
C ASN A 193 -2.46 -6.87 -28.33
N ILE A 194 -2.53 -8.17 -28.07
CA ILE A 194 -1.40 -8.93 -27.53
C ILE A 194 -0.32 -9.05 -28.62
N THR A 195 0.90 -8.62 -28.31
CA THR A 195 2.06 -8.81 -29.19
C THR A 195 2.85 -10.02 -28.71
N GLU A 196 2.92 -11.08 -29.53
CA GLU A 196 3.73 -12.25 -29.20
C GLU A 196 5.22 -11.89 -29.22
N LEU A 197 5.91 -12.11 -28.10
CA LEU A 197 7.37 -11.96 -27.99
C LEU A 197 8.08 -13.31 -28.08
N GLY A 198 7.35 -14.41 -27.85
CA GLY A 198 7.79 -15.78 -28.03
C GLY A 198 6.73 -16.79 -27.56
N PRO A 199 7.03 -18.11 -27.62
CA PRO A 199 6.03 -19.17 -27.44
C PRO A 199 5.32 -19.20 -26.08
N ALA A 200 5.89 -18.54 -25.07
CA ALA A 200 5.35 -18.49 -23.70
C ALA A 200 5.21 -17.05 -23.17
N VAL A 201 5.48 -16.04 -24.01
CA VAL A 201 5.54 -14.63 -23.56
C VAL A 201 4.81 -13.74 -24.56
N GLY A 202 3.76 -13.08 -24.08
CA GLY A 202 3.05 -12.02 -24.79
C GLY A 202 3.21 -10.68 -24.07
N LEU A 203 3.41 -9.62 -24.84
CA LEU A 203 3.31 -8.25 -24.35
C LEU A 203 1.85 -7.79 -24.43
N VAL A 204 1.34 -7.32 -23.30
CA VAL A 204 0.00 -6.73 -23.20
C VAL A 204 0.13 -5.28 -22.76
N ASN A 205 -0.50 -4.38 -23.51
CA ASN A 205 -0.69 -3.00 -23.08
C ASN A 205 -2.10 -2.85 -22.51
N THR A 206 -2.24 -2.09 -21.43
CA THR A 206 -3.55 -1.67 -20.90
C THR A 206 -3.69 -0.17 -21.14
N VAL A 207 -4.74 0.22 -21.86
CA VAL A 207 -4.97 1.64 -22.24
C VAL A 207 -5.93 2.34 -21.30
N ILE A 208 -6.81 1.58 -20.66
CA ILE A 208 -7.83 2.07 -19.73
C ILE A 208 -8.24 0.90 -18.81
N GLY A 209 -8.84 1.23 -17.67
CA GLY A 209 -9.27 0.25 -16.68
C GLY A 209 -8.13 -0.18 -15.75
N ASN A 210 -8.48 -1.06 -14.81
CA ASN A 210 -7.56 -1.57 -13.81
C ASN A 210 -6.58 -2.59 -14.44
N THR A 211 -5.33 -2.17 -14.62
CA THR A 211 -4.27 -3.00 -15.22
C THR A 211 -4.12 -4.36 -14.54
N ASN A 212 -4.14 -4.42 -13.20
CA ASN A 212 -3.92 -5.67 -12.48
C ASN A 212 -5.06 -6.67 -12.75
N GLN A 213 -6.30 -6.20 -12.71
CA GLN A 213 -7.49 -7.02 -12.98
C GLN A 213 -7.53 -7.48 -14.44
N ILE A 214 -7.24 -6.58 -15.39
CA ILE A 214 -7.23 -6.91 -16.82
C ILE A 214 -6.16 -7.97 -17.13
N VAL A 215 -4.94 -7.80 -16.63
CA VAL A 215 -3.84 -8.75 -16.85
C VAL A 215 -4.16 -10.09 -16.19
N HIS A 216 -4.68 -10.08 -14.97
CA HIS A 216 -5.11 -11.29 -14.28
C HIS A 216 -6.17 -12.07 -15.10
N GLN A 217 -7.23 -11.40 -15.54
CA GLN A 217 -8.30 -12.00 -16.34
C GLN A 217 -7.77 -12.59 -17.67
N LEU A 218 -6.79 -11.95 -18.31
CA LEU A 218 -6.15 -12.49 -19.53
C LEU A 218 -5.38 -13.79 -19.26
N LEU A 219 -4.70 -13.88 -18.11
CA LEU A 219 -3.98 -15.07 -17.68
C LEU A 219 -4.94 -16.22 -17.38
N GLU A 220 -6.02 -15.97 -16.64
CA GLU A 220 -7.02 -16.99 -16.31
C GLU A 220 -7.71 -17.56 -17.56
N GLN A 221 -8.11 -16.69 -18.48
CA GLN A 221 -8.82 -17.10 -19.70
C GLN A 221 -7.89 -17.74 -20.75
N ARG A 222 -6.58 -17.85 -20.50
CA ARG A 222 -5.58 -18.34 -21.45
C ARG A 222 -5.74 -17.66 -22.82
N ALA A 223 -5.81 -16.34 -22.82
CA ALA A 223 -6.17 -15.56 -24.01
C ALA A 223 -5.19 -15.76 -25.20
N THR A 224 -4.00 -16.29 -24.94
CA THR A 224 -3.07 -16.80 -25.95
C THR A 224 -3.09 -18.33 -25.93
N SER A 225 -3.79 -18.92 -26.89
CA SER A 225 -3.74 -20.35 -27.23
C SER A 225 -3.52 -20.52 -28.71
#